data_AF-A0A963P7U1-F1
#
_entry.id   AF-A0A963P7U1-F1
#
_cell.length_a   1.000
_cell.length_b   1.000
_cell.length_c   1.000
_cell.angle_alpha   90.00
_cell.angle_beta   90.00
_cell.angle_gamma   90.00
#
_symmetry.space_group_name_H-M   'P 1'
#
loop_
_entity.id
_entity.type
_entity.pdbx_description
1 polymer ?
#
loop_
_entity_poly.entity_id
_entity_poly.type
_entity_poly.pdbx_seq_one_letter_code
_entity_poly.pdbx_strand_id
1 'polypeptide(L)'
;MKSHKKLSTLATILAAGLALNVAHAQTSDTHKSAGSDKVMAPAGKTIDYSDRSRLKSWSGEKEQLEQKLKTGAAKADYMKILADSGYTVTAINKDTADYVEYEVVKGDHSYEVQIDLDKKTHMASKVDVDRNLWRADATKNALRSGKAVKATKPLVNGDMYSDRVNRQGWTDQKEQLEKSLMLGKDVGFYAAELKKLGYQITSTNDREKDYVEMEVVKGRDSYEVQIDLDDAGKAKKVDVTANMWQSDATEKALGKK
;
A
#
# COMPACT_ATOMS: atom_id res chain seq x y z
N MET A 1 -28.24 6.16 47.86
CA MET A 1 -27.50 5.39 46.83
C MET A 1 -27.10 6.37 45.73
N LYS A 2 -25.79 6.63 45.58
CA LYS A 2 -25.25 7.64 44.65
C LYS A 2 -25.10 7.02 43.26
N SER A 3 -25.71 7.68 42.27
CA SER A 3 -25.65 7.32 40.84
C SER A 3 -24.35 7.83 40.23
N HIS A 4 -23.52 6.95 39.69
CA HIS A 4 -22.34 7.30 38.91
C HIS A 4 -22.69 7.29 37.42
N LYS A 5 -22.86 8.48 36.83
CA LYS A 5 -22.88 8.68 35.39
C LYS A 5 -21.45 8.47 34.86
N LYS A 6 -21.24 7.49 33.99
CA LYS A 6 -20.00 7.34 33.23
C LYS A 6 -20.01 8.34 32.06
N LEU A 7 -19.12 9.33 32.12
CA LEU A 7 -18.77 10.16 30.98
C LEU A 7 -17.98 9.31 29.98
N SER A 8 -18.51 9.19 28.75
CA SER A 8 -17.77 8.65 27.61
C SER A 8 -17.01 9.81 26.98
N THR A 9 -15.69 9.76 27.06
CA THR A 9 -14.79 10.71 26.40
C THR A 9 -14.65 10.30 24.94
N LEU A 10 -15.16 11.11 24.03
CA LEU A 10 -14.84 11.03 22.60
C LEU A 10 -13.36 11.41 22.42
N ALA A 11 -12.55 10.49 21.93
CA ALA A 11 -11.22 10.78 21.43
C ALA A 11 -11.35 11.26 19.98
N THR A 12 -11.24 12.57 19.78
CA THR A 12 -11.10 13.19 18.46
C THR A 12 -9.69 12.90 17.93
N ILE A 13 -9.57 12.08 16.89
CA ILE A 13 -8.30 11.91 16.17
C ILE A 13 -8.11 13.14 15.28
N LEU A 14 -7.15 13.99 15.63
CA LEU A 14 -6.65 15.03 14.73
C LEU A 14 -5.92 14.36 13.57
N ALA A 15 -6.49 14.46 12.37
CA ALA A 15 -5.75 14.25 11.13
C ALA A 15 -4.69 15.35 11.01
N ALA A 16 -3.42 14.99 11.14
CA ALA A 16 -2.32 15.91 10.87
C ALA A 16 -2.24 16.15 9.35
N GLY A 17 -2.80 17.27 8.90
CA GLY A 17 -2.63 17.76 7.54
C GLY A 17 -1.20 18.20 7.29
N LEU A 18 -0.50 17.50 6.40
CA LEU A 18 0.77 17.96 5.84
C LEU A 18 0.49 19.07 4.82
N ALA A 19 0.58 20.33 5.26
CA ALA A 19 0.66 21.47 4.36
C ALA A 19 2.09 21.61 3.84
N LEU A 20 2.31 21.38 2.54
CA LEU A 20 3.54 21.73 1.86
C LEU A 20 3.41 23.14 1.27
N ASN A 21 4.07 24.11 1.89
CA ASN A 21 4.44 25.37 1.25
C ASN A 21 5.61 25.11 0.31
N VAL A 22 5.41 25.32 -1.00
CA VAL A 22 6.50 25.34 -1.98
C VAL A 22 6.62 26.75 -2.54
N ALA A 23 7.64 27.47 -2.08
CA ALA A 23 8.11 28.67 -2.73
C ALA A 23 8.82 28.27 -4.03
N HIS A 24 8.35 28.81 -5.15
CA HIS A 24 8.97 28.64 -6.46
C HIS A 24 10.18 29.56 -6.59
N ALA A 25 11.33 29.00 -6.96
CA ALA A 25 12.38 29.74 -7.63
C ALA A 25 12.85 28.91 -8.83
N GLN A 26 12.38 29.29 -10.02
CA GLN A 26 12.91 28.83 -11.30
C GLN A 26 14.27 29.48 -11.52
N THR A 27 15.30 28.68 -11.81
CA THR A 27 16.34 29.09 -12.74
C THR A 27 16.64 27.92 -13.67
N SER A 28 16.35 28.17 -14.95
CA SER A 28 16.67 27.34 -16.09
C SER A 28 18.10 27.62 -16.50
N ASP A 29 18.93 26.59 -16.63
CA ASP A 29 20.11 26.67 -17.48
C ASP A 29 20.27 25.40 -18.32
N THR A 30 20.11 25.62 -19.61
CA THR A 30 20.36 24.69 -20.71
C THR A 30 21.84 24.54 -20.94
N HIS A 31 22.36 23.30 -20.96
CA HIS A 31 23.59 22.99 -21.68
C HIS A 31 23.45 21.70 -22.50
N LYS A 32 23.52 21.88 -23.82
CA LYS A 32 23.71 20.81 -24.82
C LYS A 32 25.15 20.30 -24.75
N SER A 33 25.33 18.99 -24.86
CA SER A 33 26.57 18.37 -25.36
C SER A 33 26.22 17.16 -26.22
N ALA A 34 26.96 17.01 -27.31
CA ALA A 34 26.70 16.14 -28.45
C ALA A 34 27.51 14.85 -28.42
N GLY A 35 26.91 13.77 -28.94
CA GLY A 35 27.55 12.77 -29.79
C GLY A 35 28.47 11.72 -29.14
N SER A 36 27.97 10.49 -29.00
CA SER A 36 28.68 9.31 -29.54
C SER A 36 27.70 8.14 -29.68
N ASP A 37 27.62 7.61 -30.91
CA ASP A 37 26.85 6.42 -31.26
C ASP A 37 27.33 5.22 -30.46
N LYS A 38 26.46 4.70 -29.60
CA LYS A 38 26.53 3.34 -29.12
C LYS A 38 25.14 2.76 -29.19
N VAL A 39 24.99 1.76 -30.07
CA VAL A 39 23.77 0.98 -30.27
C VAL A 39 23.24 0.52 -28.92
N MET A 40 22.19 1.20 -28.45
CA MET A 40 21.53 0.91 -27.18
C MET A 40 20.32 0.03 -27.51
N ALA A 41 20.34 -1.20 -26.98
CA ALA A 41 19.21 -2.12 -27.00
C ALA A 41 17.93 -1.40 -26.51
N PRO A 42 16.74 -1.80 -27.00
CA PRO A 42 15.51 -1.08 -26.71
C PRO A 42 15.30 -1.02 -25.20
N ALA A 43 15.08 0.20 -24.69
CA ALA A 43 14.74 0.46 -23.30
C ALA A 43 13.51 -0.38 -22.93
N GLY A 44 13.74 -1.50 -22.25
CA GLY A 44 12.70 -2.17 -21.49
C GLY A 44 12.14 -1.15 -20.51
N LYS A 45 10.82 -1.00 -20.46
CA LYS A 45 10.13 -0.15 -19.48
C LYS A 45 10.77 -0.38 -18.11
N THR A 46 11.53 0.58 -17.61
CA THR A 46 11.86 0.69 -16.20
C THR A 46 10.52 0.85 -15.51
N ILE A 47 10.02 -0.22 -14.89
CA ILE A 47 8.86 -0.15 -14.02
C ILE A 47 9.35 0.64 -12.81
N ASP A 48 8.87 1.87 -12.67
CA ASP A 48 9.10 2.69 -11.49
C ASP A 48 8.29 2.08 -10.33
N TYR A 49 9.00 1.50 -9.36
CA TYR A 49 8.43 0.87 -8.17
C TYR A 49 8.34 1.85 -6.99
N SER A 50 8.72 3.13 -7.15
CA SER A 50 8.65 4.07 -6.04
C SER A 50 7.20 4.38 -5.66
N ASP A 51 6.80 4.01 -4.43
CA ASP A 51 5.48 4.34 -3.89
C ASP A 51 5.21 5.84 -3.89
N ARG A 52 6.27 6.65 -3.71
CA ARG A 52 6.19 8.10 -3.67
C ARG A 52 5.75 8.71 -5.00
N SER A 53 6.18 8.16 -6.13
CA SER A 53 5.85 8.71 -7.46
C SER A 53 4.40 8.42 -7.85
N ARG A 54 3.83 7.30 -7.39
CA ARG A 54 2.49 6.81 -7.77
C ARG A 54 1.35 7.22 -6.82
N LEU A 55 1.66 7.75 -5.64
CA LEU A 55 0.68 8.03 -4.58
C LEU A 55 -0.45 9.01 -4.95
N LYS A 56 -0.16 10.01 -5.81
CA LYS A 56 -1.11 11.10 -6.13
C LYS A 56 -2.30 10.64 -6.97
N SER A 57 -2.06 9.87 -8.04
CA SER A 57 -3.13 9.34 -8.89
C SER A 57 -3.97 8.32 -8.15
N TRP A 58 -3.32 7.47 -7.34
CA TRP A 58 -3.96 6.41 -6.59
C TRP A 58 -4.94 6.92 -5.50
N SER A 59 -4.58 8.00 -4.80
CA SER A 59 -5.41 8.56 -3.72
C SER A 59 -6.72 9.18 -4.27
N GLY A 60 -6.67 9.85 -5.42
CA GLY A 60 -7.87 10.40 -6.05
C GLY A 60 -8.83 9.32 -6.55
N GLU A 61 -8.32 8.19 -7.05
CA GLU A 61 -9.16 7.08 -7.49
C GLU A 61 -9.83 6.33 -6.32
N LYS A 62 -9.15 6.21 -5.16
CA LYS A 62 -9.74 5.67 -3.92
C LYS A 62 -10.97 6.48 -3.49
N GLU A 63 -10.83 7.80 -3.37
CA GLU A 63 -11.91 8.68 -2.94
C GLU A 63 -13.11 8.61 -3.89
N GLN A 64 -12.86 8.54 -5.21
CA GLN A 64 -13.93 8.36 -6.20
C GLN A 64 -14.63 7.01 -6.04
N LEU A 65 -13.90 5.94 -5.72
CA LEU A 65 -14.49 4.63 -5.49
C LEU A 65 -15.37 4.63 -4.23
N GLU A 66 -14.89 5.19 -3.12
CA GLU A 66 -15.67 5.34 -1.87
C GLU A 66 -16.97 6.12 -2.09
N GLN A 67 -16.90 7.24 -2.82
CA GLN A 67 -18.10 8.06 -3.12
C GLN A 67 -19.15 7.31 -3.95
N LYS A 68 -18.71 6.40 -4.83
CA LYS A 68 -19.61 5.56 -5.64
C LYS A 68 -20.21 4.42 -4.83
N LEU A 69 -19.44 3.82 -3.94
CA LEU A 69 -19.89 2.74 -3.07
C LEU A 69 -20.61 3.32 -1.84
N LYS A 70 -21.81 3.87 -2.07
CA LYS A 70 -22.66 4.41 -1.00
C LYS A 70 -23.17 3.30 -0.09
N THR A 71 -23.49 3.63 1.16
CA THR A 71 -24.24 2.75 2.08
C THR A 71 -25.70 2.60 1.64
N GLY A 72 -26.43 1.67 2.27
CA GLY A 72 -27.87 1.47 2.05
C GLY A 72 -28.24 0.57 0.88
N ALA A 73 -27.27 0.05 0.12
CA ALA A 73 -27.50 -0.95 -0.92
C ALA A 73 -27.38 -2.38 -0.36
N ALA A 74 -27.96 -3.35 -1.07
CA ALA A 74 -27.82 -4.76 -0.72
C ALA A 74 -26.48 -5.31 -1.19
N LYS A 75 -25.99 -6.38 -0.54
CA LYS A 75 -24.72 -7.06 -0.90
C LYS A 75 -24.58 -7.35 -2.40
N ALA A 76 -25.65 -7.82 -3.05
CA ALA A 76 -25.63 -8.20 -4.46
C ALA A 76 -25.42 -7.01 -5.42
N ASP A 77 -25.79 -5.80 -5.00
CA ASP A 77 -25.70 -4.60 -5.84
C ASP A 77 -24.25 -4.11 -5.98
N TYR A 78 -23.42 -4.29 -4.96
CA TYR A 78 -22.04 -3.80 -4.95
C TYR A 78 -21.17 -4.39 -6.04
N MET A 79 -21.32 -5.68 -6.35
CA MET A 79 -20.60 -6.28 -7.47
C MET A 79 -20.93 -5.61 -8.81
N LYS A 80 -22.19 -5.18 -8.99
CA LYS A 80 -22.61 -4.45 -10.17
C LYS A 80 -22.07 -3.02 -10.17
N ILE A 81 -22.13 -2.32 -9.04
CA ILE A 81 -21.59 -0.94 -8.92
C ILE A 81 -20.09 -0.92 -9.23
N LEU A 82 -19.34 -1.90 -8.74
CA LEU A 82 -17.92 -2.07 -9.03
C LEU A 82 -17.67 -2.31 -10.52
N ALA A 83 -18.41 -3.24 -11.14
CA ALA A 83 -18.29 -3.53 -12.56
C ALA A 83 -18.63 -2.32 -13.44
N ASP A 84 -19.73 -1.62 -13.15
CA ASP A 84 -20.16 -0.40 -13.85
C ASP A 84 -19.13 0.74 -13.67
N SER A 85 -18.33 0.69 -12.60
CA SER A 85 -17.23 1.63 -12.34
C SER A 85 -15.90 1.24 -13.00
N GLY A 86 -15.89 0.14 -13.77
CA GLY A 86 -14.72 -0.37 -14.48
C GLY A 86 -13.79 -1.24 -13.63
N TYR A 87 -14.23 -1.65 -12.43
CA TYR A 87 -13.47 -2.54 -11.56
C TYR A 87 -13.83 -4.00 -11.79
N THR A 88 -12.83 -4.88 -11.70
CA THR A 88 -13.04 -6.33 -11.64
C THR A 88 -12.79 -6.80 -10.21
N VAL A 89 -13.76 -7.51 -9.61
CA VAL A 89 -13.56 -8.21 -8.33
C VAL A 89 -12.70 -9.45 -8.58
N THR A 90 -11.44 -9.43 -8.14
CA THR A 90 -10.47 -10.51 -8.37
C THR A 90 -10.42 -11.52 -7.23
N ALA A 91 -10.81 -11.11 -6.02
CA ALA A 91 -10.97 -12.01 -4.88
C ALA A 91 -12.14 -11.59 -3.99
N ILE A 92 -12.69 -12.58 -3.28
CA ILE A 92 -13.69 -12.38 -2.23
C ILE A 92 -13.05 -12.96 -0.96
N ASN A 93 -12.54 -12.08 -0.09
CA ASN A 93 -11.84 -12.48 1.13
C ASN A 93 -12.83 -12.89 2.22
N LYS A 94 -14.02 -12.28 2.23
CA LYS A 94 -15.08 -12.64 3.16
C LYS A 94 -16.45 -12.46 2.52
N ASP A 95 -17.35 -13.39 2.82
CA ASP A 95 -18.77 -13.32 2.45
C ASP A 95 -19.62 -13.96 3.53
N THR A 96 -20.16 -13.14 4.44
CA THR A 96 -21.08 -13.54 5.50
C THR A 96 -22.42 -12.83 5.35
N ALA A 97 -23.34 -13.06 6.31
CA ALA A 97 -24.63 -12.38 6.34
C ALA A 97 -24.51 -10.89 6.71
N ASP A 98 -23.47 -10.52 7.46
CA ASP A 98 -23.24 -9.20 8.05
C ASP A 98 -21.98 -8.50 7.53
N TYR A 99 -21.22 -9.12 6.63
CA TYR A 99 -19.97 -8.55 6.12
C TYR A 99 -19.58 -9.13 4.76
N VAL A 100 -19.02 -8.30 3.88
CA VAL A 100 -18.26 -8.75 2.71
C VAL A 100 -16.96 -7.98 2.57
N GLU A 101 -15.98 -8.66 2.00
CA GLU A 101 -14.68 -8.08 1.67
C GLU A 101 -14.24 -8.54 0.29
N TYR A 102 -13.94 -7.57 -0.58
CA TYR A 102 -13.54 -7.80 -1.96
C TYR A 102 -12.16 -7.21 -2.22
N GLU A 103 -11.37 -7.90 -3.02
CA GLU A 103 -10.26 -7.28 -3.72
C GLU A 103 -10.71 -6.90 -5.13
N VAL A 104 -10.44 -5.65 -5.51
CA VAL A 104 -10.85 -5.11 -6.82
C VAL A 104 -9.67 -4.54 -7.57
N VAL A 105 -9.67 -4.69 -8.90
CA VAL A 105 -8.62 -4.18 -9.79
C VAL A 105 -9.21 -3.30 -10.88
N LYS A 106 -8.51 -2.21 -11.19
CA LYS A 106 -8.73 -1.37 -12.36
C LYS A 106 -7.40 -0.84 -12.85
N GLY A 107 -7.03 -1.20 -14.09
CA GLY A 107 -5.69 -0.91 -14.61
C GLY A 107 -4.61 -1.61 -13.79
N ASP A 108 -3.63 -0.85 -13.32
CA ASP A 108 -2.51 -1.25 -12.47
C ASP A 108 -2.75 -0.94 -10.98
N HIS A 109 -3.98 -0.59 -10.60
CA HIS A 109 -4.38 -0.31 -9.23
C HIS A 109 -5.27 -1.41 -8.66
N SER A 110 -5.10 -1.67 -7.36
CA SER A 110 -5.98 -2.55 -6.59
C SER A 110 -6.40 -1.93 -5.25
N TYR A 111 -7.61 -2.26 -4.82
CA TYR A 111 -8.17 -1.83 -3.54
C TYR A 111 -8.82 -3.00 -2.81
N GLU A 112 -8.90 -2.91 -1.49
CA GLU A 112 -9.76 -3.75 -0.66
C GLU A 112 -11.04 -2.97 -0.35
N VAL A 113 -12.20 -3.57 -0.61
CA VAL A 113 -13.51 -2.99 -0.34
C VAL A 113 -14.16 -3.79 0.77
N GLN A 114 -14.40 -3.14 1.91
CA GLN A 114 -15.00 -3.73 3.10
C GLN A 114 -16.41 -3.15 3.28
N ILE A 115 -17.41 -4.01 3.44
CA ILE A 115 -18.80 -3.59 3.57
C ILE A 115 -19.43 -4.29 4.77
N ASP A 116 -19.73 -3.53 5.82
CA ASP A 116 -20.50 -3.99 6.96
C ASP A 116 -22.00 -3.90 6.62
N LEU A 117 -22.76 -4.98 6.83
CA LEU A 117 -24.19 -5.06 6.55
C LEU A 117 -24.97 -5.08 7.87
N ASP A 118 -26.06 -4.30 7.94
CA ASP A 118 -26.96 -4.36 9.08
C ASP A 118 -27.67 -5.72 9.14
N LYS A 119 -27.67 -6.33 10.33
CA LYS A 119 -28.15 -7.72 10.53
C LYS A 119 -29.64 -7.91 10.29
N LYS A 120 -30.44 -6.84 10.35
CA LYS A 120 -31.90 -6.90 10.20
C LYS A 120 -32.34 -6.60 8.78
N THR A 121 -31.76 -5.57 8.19
CA THR A 121 -32.13 -5.07 6.87
C THR A 121 -31.29 -5.70 5.75
N HIS A 122 -30.14 -6.29 6.09
CA HIS A 122 -29.14 -6.80 5.15
C HIS A 122 -28.62 -5.73 4.17
N MET A 123 -28.79 -4.46 4.52
CA MET A 123 -28.28 -3.31 3.76
C MET A 123 -26.96 -2.86 4.35
N ALA A 124 -26.08 -2.32 3.51
CA ALA A 124 -24.80 -1.80 3.98
C ALA A 124 -24.99 -0.65 4.97
N SER A 125 -24.39 -0.80 6.15
CA SER A 125 -24.32 0.22 7.18
C SER A 125 -23.00 0.99 7.13
N LYS A 126 -21.95 0.38 6.59
CA LYS A 126 -20.64 1.00 6.38
C LYS A 126 -19.98 0.45 5.13
N VAL A 127 -19.29 1.31 4.40
CA VAL A 127 -18.42 0.94 3.29
C VAL A 127 -17.09 1.63 3.49
N ASP A 128 -16.01 0.87 3.51
CA ASP A 128 -14.65 1.38 3.53
C ASP A 128 -13.90 0.85 2.31
N VAL A 129 -13.06 1.68 1.71
CA VAL A 129 -12.11 1.26 0.68
C VAL A 129 -10.72 1.53 1.22
N ASP A 130 -9.84 0.54 1.15
CA ASP A 130 -8.46 0.69 1.59
C ASP A 130 -7.45 0.23 0.53
N ARG A 131 -6.18 0.49 0.80
CA ARG A 131 -5.10 -0.05 -0.02
C ARG A 131 -5.01 -1.55 0.21
N ASN A 132 -4.96 -2.29 -0.90
CA ASN A 132 -4.79 -3.73 -0.90
C ASN A 132 -3.30 -4.09 -0.74
N LEU A 133 -2.90 -4.31 0.51
CA LEU A 133 -1.53 -4.67 0.92
C LEU A 133 -1.33 -6.19 0.88
N TRP A 134 -2.27 -6.96 1.43
CA TRP A 134 -2.18 -8.43 1.46
C TRP A 134 -2.95 -9.07 0.32
N ARG A 135 -2.52 -8.84 -0.92
CA ARG A 135 -3.20 -9.32 -2.13
C ARG A 135 -3.27 -10.83 -2.23
N ALA A 136 -4.44 -11.34 -2.61
CA ALA A 136 -4.61 -12.68 -3.11
C ALA A 136 -3.90 -12.90 -4.46
N ASP A 137 -3.57 -14.16 -4.78
CA ASP A 137 -2.84 -14.52 -6.01
C ASP A 137 -3.56 -14.10 -7.29
N ALA A 138 -4.90 -14.14 -7.30
CA ALA A 138 -5.70 -13.69 -8.44
C ALA A 138 -5.50 -12.19 -8.71
N THR A 139 -5.44 -11.37 -7.66
CA THR A 139 -5.19 -9.93 -7.75
C THR A 139 -3.77 -9.63 -8.21
N LYS A 140 -2.76 -10.30 -7.63
CA LYS A 140 -1.35 -10.16 -8.07
C LYS A 140 -1.19 -10.51 -9.55
N ASN A 141 -1.79 -11.61 -9.98
CA ASN A 141 -1.77 -12.01 -11.38
C ASN A 141 -2.49 -11.00 -12.30
N ALA A 142 -3.60 -10.41 -11.86
CA ALA A 142 -4.30 -9.39 -12.61
C ALA A 142 -3.43 -8.13 -12.80
N LEU A 143 -2.77 -7.66 -11.74
CA LEU A 143 -1.86 -6.50 -11.79
C LEU A 143 -0.65 -6.75 -12.71
N ARG A 144 -0.05 -7.94 -12.63
CA ARG A 144 1.12 -8.30 -13.45
C ARG A 144 0.80 -8.50 -14.93
N SER A 145 -0.32 -9.17 -15.23
CA SER A 145 -0.66 -9.55 -16.60
C SER A 145 -1.56 -8.53 -17.32
N GLY A 146 -2.16 -7.61 -16.58
CA GLY A 146 -3.23 -6.73 -17.05
C GLY A 146 -4.55 -7.47 -17.35
N LYS A 147 -4.66 -8.75 -16.99
CA LYS A 147 -5.83 -9.59 -17.25
C LYS A 147 -6.49 -10.00 -15.93
N ALA A 148 -7.54 -9.28 -15.55
CA ALA A 148 -8.33 -9.60 -14.37
C ALA A 148 -9.38 -10.70 -14.68
N VAL A 149 -9.52 -11.66 -13.78
CA VAL A 149 -10.56 -12.69 -13.82
C VAL A 149 -11.51 -12.45 -12.65
N LYS A 150 -12.82 -12.43 -12.94
CA LYS A 150 -13.84 -12.20 -11.92
C LYS A 150 -13.94 -13.38 -10.96
N ALA A 151 -13.81 -13.12 -9.66
CA ALA A 151 -14.10 -14.09 -8.62
C ALA A 151 -15.60 -14.38 -8.53
N THR A 152 -15.93 -15.65 -8.29
CA THR A 152 -17.32 -16.13 -8.16
C THR A 152 -17.62 -16.77 -6.81
N LYS A 153 -16.59 -17.02 -5.98
CA LYS A 153 -16.71 -17.66 -4.67
C LYS A 153 -15.70 -17.07 -3.68
N PRO A 154 -16.01 -17.09 -2.37
CA PRO A 154 -15.07 -16.72 -1.32
C PRO A 154 -13.83 -17.61 -1.29
N LEU A 155 -12.70 -17.02 -0.91
CA LEU A 155 -11.47 -17.75 -0.61
C LEU A 155 -11.64 -18.57 0.68
N VAL A 156 -11.12 -19.80 0.68
CA VAL A 156 -11.16 -20.69 1.87
C VAL A 156 -10.44 -20.05 3.07
N ASN A 157 -9.32 -19.38 2.82
CA ASN A 157 -8.50 -18.72 3.84
C ASN A 157 -8.45 -17.21 3.59
N GLY A 158 -9.60 -16.58 3.29
CA GLY A 158 -9.63 -15.17 2.89
C GLY A 158 -9.16 -14.19 3.97
N ASP A 159 -9.29 -14.52 5.27
CA ASP A 159 -8.75 -13.70 6.37
C ASP A 159 -7.23 -13.50 6.27
N MET A 160 -6.51 -14.40 5.58
CA MET A 160 -5.09 -14.24 5.31
C MET A 160 -4.76 -13.04 4.42
N TYR A 161 -5.73 -12.57 3.64
CA TYR A 161 -5.57 -11.49 2.67
C TYR A 161 -6.29 -10.21 3.10
N SER A 162 -6.97 -10.24 4.25
CA SER A 162 -7.72 -9.09 4.76
C SER A 162 -6.78 -8.03 5.33
N ASP A 163 -6.80 -6.83 4.74
CA ASP A 163 -6.05 -5.69 5.30
C ASP A 163 -6.60 -5.33 6.67
N ARG A 164 -7.92 -5.46 6.90
CA ARG A 164 -8.53 -5.23 8.21
C ARG A 164 -7.93 -6.11 9.32
N VAL A 165 -7.72 -7.40 9.01
CA VAL A 165 -7.20 -8.39 9.98
C VAL A 165 -5.72 -8.17 10.25
N ASN A 166 -4.92 -7.88 9.22
CA ASN A 166 -3.46 -7.86 9.34
C ASN A 166 -2.90 -6.49 9.79
N ARG A 167 -3.65 -5.40 9.60
CA ARG A 167 -3.19 -4.01 9.81
C ARG A 167 -2.58 -3.70 11.16
N GLN A 168 -3.17 -4.20 12.25
CA GLN A 168 -2.67 -3.87 13.59
C GLN A 168 -1.26 -4.44 13.80
N GLY A 169 -1.09 -5.74 13.55
CA GLY A 169 0.22 -6.40 13.68
C GLY A 169 1.28 -5.79 12.75
N TRP A 170 0.90 -5.46 11.53
CA TRP A 170 1.78 -4.78 10.58
C TRP A 170 2.22 -3.40 11.06
N THR A 171 1.29 -2.60 11.62
CA THR A 171 1.56 -1.26 12.15
C THR A 171 2.48 -1.34 13.38
N ASP A 172 2.21 -2.26 14.29
CA ASP A 172 3.04 -2.47 15.48
C ASP A 172 4.48 -2.84 15.09
N GLN A 173 4.63 -3.73 14.10
CA GLN A 173 5.94 -4.14 13.59
C GLN A 173 6.65 -3.02 12.81
N LYS A 174 5.91 -2.20 12.05
CA LYS A 174 6.43 -0.99 11.40
C LYS A 174 7.04 -0.03 12.42
N GLU A 175 6.29 0.31 13.46
CA GLU A 175 6.76 1.23 14.50
C GLU A 175 7.99 0.69 15.24
N GLN A 176 8.02 -0.61 15.53
CA GLN A 176 9.18 -1.25 16.15
C GLN A 176 10.41 -1.19 15.22
N LEU A 177 10.21 -1.40 13.92
CA LEU A 177 11.28 -1.27 12.93
C LEU A 177 11.81 0.17 12.89
N GLU A 178 10.93 1.18 12.72
CA GLU A 178 11.32 2.60 12.69
C GLU A 178 12.12 3.00 13.93
N LYS A 179 11.68 2.60 15.13
CA LYS A 179 12.39 2.87 16.38
C LYS A 179 13.78 2.22 16.46
N SER A 180 14.01 1.14 15.72
CA SER A 180 15.29 0.41 15.68
C SER A 180 16.30 1.02 14.69
N LEU A 181 15.83 1.80 13.71
CA LEU A 181 16.67 2.40 12.67
C LEU A 181 17.20 3.77 13.13
N MET A 182 18.36 3.77 13.78
CA MET A 182 19.02 4.99 14.28
C MET A 182 19.44 5.94 13.16
N LEU A 183 19.39 7.26 13.35
CA LEU A 183 19.93 8.25 12.41
C LEU A 183 21.47 8.33 12.43
N GLY A 184 22.05 9.01 11.42
CA GLY A 184 23.48 9.31 11.32
C GLY A 184 24.34 8.10 10.91
N LYS A 185 23.71 7.02 10.45
CA LYS A 185 24.40 5.81 9.97
C LYS A 185 24.43 5.77 8.45
N ASP A 186 25.33 4.98 7.88
CA ASP A 186 25.40 4.75 6.44
C ASP A 186 24.50 3.58 6.02
N VAL A 187 24.28 3.45 4.71
CA VAL A 187 23.44 2.40 4.10
C VAL A 187 23.90 1.00 4.48
N GLY A 188 25.22 0.78 4.62
CA GLY A 188 25.78 -0.52 4.99
C GLY A 188 25.37 -0.96 6.39
N PHE A 189 25.36 -0.01 7.35
CA PHE A 189 24.82 -0.26 8.68
C PHE A 189 23.35 -0.69 8.64
N TYR A 190 22.48 0.03 7.91
CA TYR A 190 21.05 -0.30 7.86
C TYR A 190 20.81 -1.68 7.26
N ALA A 191 21.54 -2.04 6.20
CA ALA A 191 21.43 -3.36 5.60
C ALA A 191 21.78 -4.48 6.61
N ALA A 192 22.83 -4.28 7.42
CA ALA A 192 23.22 -5.22 8.47
C ALA A 192 22.20 -5.28 9.62
N GLU A 193 21.68 -4.13 10.07
CA GLU A 193 20.71 -4.05 11.16
C GLU A 193 19.36 -4.67 10.77
N LEU A 194 18.87 -4.42 9.54
CA LEU A 194 17.68 -5.07 9.00
C LEU A 194 17.80 -6.60 9.04
N LYS A 195 18.93 -7.13 8.57
CA LYS A 195 19.21 -8.57 8.61
C LYS A 195 19.25 -9.11 10.04
N LYS A 196 19.89 -8.39 10.97
CA LYS A 196 19.94 -8.74 12.40
C LYS A 196 18.56 -8.76 13.05
N LEU A 197 17.67 -7.87 12.64
CA LEU A 197 16.26 -7.83 13.07
C LEU A 197 15.38 -8.92 12.40
N GLY A 198 15.97 -9.76 11.54
CA GLY A 198 15.30 -10.87 10.87
C GLY A 198 14.57 -10.47 9.59
N TYR A 199 14.86 -9.29 9.03
CA TYR A 199 14.34 -8.89 7.73
C TYR A 199 15.24 -9.40 6.60
N GLN A 200 14.62 -9.81 5.51
CA GLN A 200 15.28 -10.02 4.23
C GLN A 200 15.11 -8.76 3.39
N ILE A 201 16.21 -8.20 2.89
CA ILE A 201 16.16 -7.15 1.86
C ILE A 201 15.95 -7.85 0.51
N THR A 202 14.90 -7.48 -0.19
CA THR A 202 14.48 -8.12 -1.44
C THR A 202 14.76 -7.25 -2.66
N SER A 203 14.72 -5.93 -2.51
CA SER A 203 15.00 -4.97 -3.58
C SER A 203 15.60 -3.67 -3.02
N THR A 204 16.29 -2.92 -3.88
CA THR A 204 16.62 -1.52 -3.69
C THR A 204 16.01 -0.77 -4.88
N ASN A 205 14.86 -0.14 -4.64
CA ASN A 205 14.02 0.44 -5.69
C ASN A 205 14.57 1.76 -6.21
N ASP A 206 15.20 2.53 -5.31
CA ASP A 206 15.85 3.78 -5.64
C ASP A 206 17.20 3.91 -4.91
N ARG A 207 18.17 4.49 -5.60
CA ARG A 207 19.51 4.76 -5.07
C ARG A 207 20.11 5.98 -5.76
N GLU A 208 19.83 7.13 -5.16
CA GLU A 208 20.44 8.41 -5.52
C GLU A 208 21.58 8.74 -4.55
N LYS A 209 22.24 9.89 -4.76
CA LYS A 209 23.34 10.35 -3.89
C LYS A 209 22.82 10.64 -2.48
N ASP A 210 21.62 11.19 -2.38
CA ASP A 210 20.98 11.69 -1.16
C ASP A 210 19.75 10.88 -0.73
N TYR A 211 19.49 9.74 -1.38
CA TYR A 211 18.31 8.92 -1.12
C TYR A 211 18.53 7.44 -1.41
N VAL A 212 17.98 6.56 -0.56
CA VAL A 212 17.90 5.12 -0.81
C VAL A 212 16.53 4.61 -0.38
N GLU A 213 15.91 3.77 -1.21
CA GLU A 213 14.68 3.05 -0.90
C GLU A 213 14.92 1.54 -1.01
N MET A 214 14.62 0.79 0.05
CA MET A 214 14.77 -0.66 0.09
C MET A 214 13.44 -1.34 0.39
N GLU A 215 13.12 -2.39 -0.35
CA GLU A 215 12.05 -3.31 0.03
C GLU A 215 12.58 -4.37 0.98
N VAL A 216 11.85 -4.60 2.07
CA VAL A 216 12.20 -5.60 3.08
C VAL A 216 11.01 -6.49 3.43
N VAL A 217 11.29 -7.75 3.73
CA VAL A 217 10.29 -8.76 4.09
C VAL A 217 10.63 -9.41 5.42
N LYS A 218 9.61 -9.60 6.26
CA LYS A 218 9.69 -10.45 7.46
C LYS A 218 8.34 -11.08 7.69
N GLY A 219 8.31 -12.41 7.85
CA GLY A 219 7.03 -13.08 8.04
C GLY A 219 6.22 -13.12 6.75
N ARG A 220 5.03 -12.51 6.77
CA ARG A 220 4.14 -12.31 5.62
C ARG A 220 4.00 -10.83 5.26
N ASP A 221 4.83 -10.01 5.87
CA ASP A 221 4.76 -8.57 5.80
C ASP A 221 5.95 -8.04 5.01
N SER A 222 5.68 -6.97 4.27
CA SER A 222 6.69 -6.22 3.57
C SER A 222 6.58 -4.74 3.91
N TYR A 223 7.72 -4.06 3.80
CA TYR A 223 7.87 -2.64 4.05
C TYR A 223 8.82 -2.04 3.03
N GLU A 224 8.68 -0.74 2.81
CA GLU A 224 9.72 0.08 2.21
C GLU A 224 10.48 0.80 3.33
N VAL A 225 11.80 0.79 3.25
CA VAL A 225 12.68 1.57 4.12
C VAL A 225 13.28 2.68 3.28
N GLN A 226 12.86 3.91 3.55
CA GLN A 226 13.26 5.12 2.83
C GLN A 226 14.26 5.90 3.67
N ILE A 227 15.44 6.17 3.12
CA ILE A 227 16.57 6.75 3.83
C ILE A 227 17.02 8.01 3.08
N ASP A 228 16.78 9.17 3.68
CA ASP A 228 17.36 10.42 3.18
C ASP A 228 18.78 10.55 3.75
N LEU A 229 19.76 10.82 2.88
CA LEU A 229 21.17 10.96 3.22
C LEU A 229 21.63 12.43 3.20
N ASP A 230 22.66 12.73 4.00
CA ASP A 230 23.44 13.96 3.90
C ASP A 230 24.58 13.84 2.88
N ASP A 231 25.33 14.91 2.66
CA ASP A 231 26.45 14.92 1.70
C ASP A 231 27.59 13.95 2.07
N ALA A 232 27.65 13.49 3.33
CA ALA A 232 28.60 12.48 3.79
C ALA A 232 28.06 11.05 3.66
N GLY A 233 26.85 10.88 3.10
CA GLY A 233 26.19 9.59 2.95
C GLY A 233 25.67 9.00 4.26
N LYS A 234 25.38 9.85 5.26
CA LYS A 234 24.77 9.46 6.54
C LYS A 234 23.30 9.83 6.56
N ALA A 235 22.46 8.98 7.16
CA ALA A 235 21.03 9.24 7.18
C ALA A 235 20.66 10.44 8.06
N LYS A 236 19.96 11.40 7.48
CA LYS A 236 19.28 12.48 8.20
C LYS A 236 17.82 12.15 8.52
N LYS A 237 17.23 11.22 7.78
CA LYS A 237 15.86 10.72 7.99
C LYS A 237 15.77 9.26 7.58
N VAL A 238 14.99 8.49 8.34
CA VAL A 238 14.61 7.12 7.99
C VAL A 238 13.12 6.96 8.24
N ASP A 239 12.37 6.62 7.20
CA ASP A 239 10.96 6.31 7.28
C ASP A 239 10.74 4.85 6.87
N VAL A 240 9.76 4.19 7.49
CA VAL A 240 9.26 2.90 7.04
C VAL A 240 7.85 3.11 6.53
N THR A 241 7.56 2.63 5.33
CA THR A 241 6.25 2.78 4.68
C THR A 241 5.67 1.44 4.27
N ALA A 242 4.39 1.46 3.92
CA ALA A 242 3.78 0.39 3.15
C ALA A 242 4.60 0.13 1.89
N ASN A 243 4.75 -1.15 1.52
CA ASN A 243 5.28 -1.52 0.21
C ASN A 243 4.08 -1.83 -0.70
N MET A 244 3.55 -0.79 -1.34
CA MET A 244 2.38 -0.93 -2.21
C MET A 244 2.77 -1.52 -3.56
N TRP A 245 3.88 -1.12 -4.16
CA TRP A 245 4.32 -1.66 -5.44
C TRP A 245 5.53 -2.57 -5.28
N GLN A 246 5.23 -3.81 -4.86
CA GLN A 246 6.23 -4.84 -4.62
C GLN A 246 6.97 -5.25 -5.89
N SER A 247 8.29 -5.28 -5.81
CA SER A 247 9.15 -5.95 -6.79
C SER A 247 8.85 -7.46 -6.90
N ASP A 248 9.16 -8.06 -8.05
CA ASP A 248 9.06 -9.52 -8.26
C ASP A 248 9.81 -10.32 -7.17
N ALA A 249 10.93 -9.77 -6.68
CA ALA A 249 11.73 -10.39 -5.62
C ALA A 249 10.98 -10.42 -4.28
N THR A 250 10.25 -9.35 -3.96
CA THR A 250 9.40 -9.27 -2.77
C THR A 250 8.19 -10.18 -2.87
N GLU A 251 7.47 -10.16 -3.99
CA GLU A 251 6.33 -11.07 -4.19
C GLU A 251 6.77 -12.53 -4.03
N LYS A 252 7.91 -12.89 -4.61
CA LYS A 252 8.50 -14.23 -4.46
C LYS A 252 8.89 -14.54 -3.02
N ALA A 253 9.45 -13.59 -2.27
CA ALA A 253 9.81 -13.80 -0.87
C ALA A 253 8.56 -14.01 0.00
N LEU A 254 7.48 -13.27 -0.26
CA LEU A 254 6.20 -13.40 0.44
C LEU A 254 5.46 -14.71 0.12
N GLY A 255 5.62 -15.24 -1.11
CA GLY A 255 5.00 -16.49 -1.55
C GLY A 255 5.69 -17.78 -1.10
N LYS A 256 6.91 -17.71 -0.53
CA LYS A 256 7.65 -18.88 -0.04
C LYS A 256 7.19 -19.30 1.36
N LYS A 257 5.97 -19.80 1.55
CA LYS A 257 5.56 -20.48 2.79
C LYS A 257 4.56 -21.60 2.55
#